data_AF-A0A3M1BWK2-F1
#
_entry.id   AF-A0A3M1BWK2-F1
#
_cell.length_a   1.000
_cell.length_b   1.000
_cell.length_c   1.000
_cell.angle_alpha   90.00
_cell.angle_beta   90.00
_cell.angle_gamma   90.00
#
_symmetry.space_group_name_H-M   'P 1'
#
loop_
_entity.id
_entity.type
_entity.pdbx_description
1 polymer ?
#
loop_
_entity_poly.entity_id
_entity_poly.type
_entity_poly.pdbx_seq_one_letter_code
_entity_poly.pdbx_strand_id
1 'polypeptide(L)'
;MLLTLAFKPESVEETEDYIEFTVRAISADTPIQSAKGEFYFPSELLIKKQADLIGKPLLLDHEWKVDKIVGVVVHSWFDDSQKALMARVRVTKEGNERLVSLIKMSPSPIKSVSIGAVLTKEKDKVVDIEFKELSLVFEGADPNARLLSKYEDITLSTAEWWDDPELRDKAPQDYFLDPSSRRYPYKTWEGKISCERLKAAMQLSSLHGHRQIYDRAKRLYEKHCQGG
;
A
#
# COMPACT_ATOMS: atom_id res chain seq x y z
N MET A 1 4.93 -0.70 -19.91
CA MET A 1 6.11 -0.24 -19.15
C MET A 1 5.62 0.53 -17.94
N LEU A 2 6.27 0.44 -16.78
CA LEU A 2 5.90 1.16 -15.56
C LEU A 2 6.92 2.28 -15.30
N LEU A 3 6.45 3.50 -15.06
CA LEU A 3 7.27 4.65 -14.65
C LEU A 3 6.76 5.13 -13.30
N THR A 4 7.64 5.45 -12.36
CA THR A 4 7.25 5.88 -11.00
C THR A 4 7.75 7.28 -10.72
N LEU A 5 6.88 8.16 -10.21
CA LEU A 5 7.19 9.50 -9.75
C LEU A 5 6.76 9.67 -8.30
N ALA A 6 7.54 10.36 -7.48
CA ALA A 6 7.21 10.58 -6.07
C ALA A 6 5.79 11.13 -5.91
N PHE A 7 5.02 10.55 -5.00
CA PHE A 7 3.65 10.98 -4.77
C PHE A 7 3.65 12.28 -3.96
N LYS A 8 3.01 13.31 -4.51
CA LYS A 8 2.76 14.57 -3.85
C LYS A 8 1.41 15.10 -4.36
N PRO A 9 0.31 14.87 -3.64
CA PRO A 9 -0.99 15.33 -4.09
C PRO A 9 -1.04 16.86 -3.98
N GLU A 10 -1.43 17.52 -5.06
CA GLU A 10 -1.59 18.97 -5.14
C GLU A 10 -3.06 19.32 -5.35
N SER A 11 -3.49 20.51 -4.88
CA SER A 11 -4.86 21.01 -5.07
C SER A 11 -5.94 19.99 -4.68
N VAL A 12 -5.81 19.41 -3.47
CA VAL A 12 -6.78 18.42 -2.97
C VAL A 12 -8.11 19.10 -2.71
N GLU A 13 -9.15 18.64 -3.38
CA GLU A 13 -10.53 19.06 -3.21
C GLU A 13 -11.36 17.88 -2.72
N GLU A 14 -12.29 18.14 -1.81
CA GLU A 14 -13.08 17.10 -1.16
C GLU A 14 -14.56 17.51 -1.15
N THR A 15 -15.39 16.58 -1.62
CA THR A 15 -16.86 16.66 -1.55
C THR A 15 -17.39 15.59 -0.62
N GLU A 16 -18.71 15.45 -0.46
CA GLU A 16 -19.29 14.35 0.31
C GLU A 16 -18.98 12.98 -0.32
N ASP A 17 -18.93 12.90 -1.65
CA ASP A 17 -18.89 11.65 -2.39
C ASP A 17 -17.48 11.23 -2.84
N TYR A 18 -16.57 12.19 -3.03
CA TYR A 18 -15.26 11.92 -3.60
C TYR A 18 -14.18 12.89 -3.10
N ILE A 19 -12.93 12.52 -3.39
CA ILE A 19 -11.79 13.45 -3.37
C ILE A 19 -11.23 13.59 -4.78
N GLU A 20 -10.74 14.78 -5.09
CA GLU A 20 -9.94 15.04 -6.28
C GLU A 20 -8.60 15.62 -5.88
N PHE A 21 -7.57 15.26 -6.63
CA PHE A 21 -6.24 15.83 -6.44
C PHE A 21 -5.43 15.72 -7.72
N THR A 22 -4.42 16.58 -7.81
CA THR A 22 -3.50 16.64 -8.93
C THR A 22 -2.25 15.83 -8.61
N VAL A 23 -1.79 15.08 -9.61
CA VAL A 23 -0.52 14.35 -9.58
C VAL A 23 0.27 14.60 -10.86
N ARG A 24 1.60 14.51 -10.73
CA ARG A 24 2.48 14.42 -11.88
C ARG A 24 2.43 12.99 -12.44
N ALA A 25 1.97 12.82 -13.67
CA ALA A 25 1.84 11.51 -14.30
C ALA A 25 3.13 11.08 -15.03
N ILE A 26 3.74 11.98 -15.81
CA ILE A 26 5.01 11.75 -16.53
C ILE A 26 5.83 13.04 -16.57
N SER A 27 7.14 12.96 -16.28
CA SER A 27 8.09 14.05 -16.54
C SER A 27 8.55 14.02 -18.00
N ALA A 28 8.54 15.18 -18.65
CA ALA A 28 9.03 15.37 -20.01
C ALA A 28 10.54 15.57 -20.04
N ASP A 29 11.16 15.23 -21.17
CA ASP A 29 12.55 15.54 -21.53
C ASP A 29 13.58 15.15 -20.45
N THR A 30 13.19 14.22 -19.57
CA THR A 30 14.01 13.72 -18.48
C THR A 30 14.51 12.33 -18.84
N PRO A 31 15.82 12.08 -18.78
CA PRO A 31 16.43 10.76 -18.91
C PRO A 31 15.76 9.70 -18.02
N ILE A 32 15.30 8.61 -18.63
CA ILE A 32 14.81 7.43 -17.92
C ILE A 32 15.71 6.26 -18.27
N GLN A 33 16.35 5.72 -17.23
CA GLN A 33 17.20 4.54 -17.36
C GLN A 33 16.36 3.27 -17.46
N SER A 34 16.67 2.42 -18.44
CA SER A 34 16.14 1.06 -18.55
C SER A 34 17.26 0.06 -18.82
N ALA A 35 16.95 -1.23 -18.67
CA ALA A 35 17.87 -2.31 -19.04
C ALA A 35 18.33 -2.27 -20.51
N LYS A 36 17.63 -1.54 -21.39
CA LYS A 36 17.94 -1.40 -22.82
C LYS A 36 18.59 -0.05 -23.17
N GLY A 37 19.00 0.72 -22.16
CA GLY A 37 19.55 2.06 -22.32
C GLY A 37 18.58 3.15 -21.87
N GLU A 38 19.00 4.39 -22.11
CA GLU A 38 18.28 5.60 -21.75
C GLU A 38 17.25 5.97 -22.81
N PHE A 39 16.11 6.52 -22.37
CA PHE A 39 15.11 7.12 -23.25
C PHE A 39 14.39 8.25 -22.52
N TYR A 40 13.72 9.12 -23.26
CA TYR A 40 12.95 10.23 -22.69
C TYR A 40 11.60 10.37 -23.39
N PHE A 41 10.69 11.09 -22.73
CA PHE A 41 9.37 11.46 -23.27
C PHE A 41 9.42 12.90 -23.80
N PRO A 42 9.35 13.11 -25.12
CA PRO A 42 9.37 14.45 -25.68
C PRO A 42 8.18 15.29 -25.20
N SER A 43 8.40 16.53 -24.80
CA SER A 43 7.31 17.47 -24.41
C SER A 43 6.21 17.55 -25.48
N GLU A 44 6.57 17.68 -26.76
CA GLU A 44 5.61 17.76 -27.88
C GLU A 44 4.69 16.54 -27.96
N LEU A 45 5.22 15.35 -27.67
CA LEU A 45 4.46 14.11 -27.67
C LEU A 45 3.46 14.09 -26.52
N LEU A 46 3.89 14.49 -25.32
CA LEU A 46 3.03 14.55 -24.15
C LEU A 46 1.90 15.58 -24.32
N ILE A 47 2.21 16.75 -24.89
CA ILE A 47 1.20 17.78 -25.22
C ILE A 47 0.16 17.21 -26.19
N LYS A 48 0.60 16.53 -27.25
CA LYS A 48 -0.31 15.92 -28.25
C LYS A 48 -1.20 14.84 -27.64
N LYS A 49 -0.68 14.08 -26.66
CA LYS A 49 -1.34 12.89 -26.09
C LYS A 49 -2.05 13.13 -24.76
N GLN A 50 -1.95 14.32 -24.18
CA GLN A 50 -2.47 14.60 -22.83
C GLN A 50 -3.95 14.22 -22.65
N ALA A 51 -4.78 14.47 -23.67
CA ALA A 51 -6.21 14.17 -23.62
C ALA A 51 -6.51 12.66 -23.54
N ASP A 52 -5.63 11.82 -24.07
CA ASP A 52 -5.81 10.35 -24.09
C ASP A 52 -5.74 9.73 -22.69
N LEU A 53 -5.22 10.47 -21.71
CA LEU A 53 -5.15 10.04 -20.31
C LEU A 53 -6.50 10.21 -19.58
N ILE A 54 -7.39 11.07 -20.08
CA ILE A 54 -8.70 11.32 -19.48
C ILE A 54 -9.57 10.06 -19.58
N GLY A 55 -10.28 9.73 -18.50
CA GLY A 55 -11.12 8.54 -18.41
C GLY A 55 -10.34 7.25 -18.15
N LYS A 56 -9.01 7.29 -18.07
CA LYS A 56 -8.21 6.12 -17.70
C LYS A 56 -8.39 5.80 -16.21
N PRO A 57 -8.46 4.50 -15.85
CA PRO A 57 -8.67 4.10 -14.47
C PRO A 57 -7.44 4.43 -13.61
N LEU A 58 -7.70 4.74 -12.34
CA LEU A 58 -6.70 4.85 -11.28
C LEU A 58 -6.69 3.53 -10.50
N LEU A 59 -5.56 2.83 -10.47
CA LEU A 59 -5.40 1.53 -9.83
C LEU A 59 -4.52 1.62 -8.57
N LEU A 60 -4.49 0.53 -7.82
CA LEU A 60 -3.46 0.27 -6.81
C LEU A 60 -2.45 -0.74 -7.34
N ASP A 61 -1.16 -0.40 -7.25
CA ASP A 61 -0.01 -1.27 -7.56
C ASP A 61 -0.08 -1.99 -8.93
N HIS A 62 -0.66 -1.36 -9.96
CA HIS A 62 -0.82 -1.91 -11.31
C HIS A 62 -1.63 -3.21 -11.40
N GLU A 63 -2.44 -3.52 -10.38
CA GLU A 63 -3.28 -4.72 -10.39
C GLU A 63 -4.56 -4.49 -11.21
N TRP A 64 -4.62 -5.05 -12.42
CA TRP A 64 -5.81 -5.00 -13.29
C TRP A 64 -6.94 -5.91 -12.79
N LYS A 65 -7.54 -5.56 -11.65
CA LYS A 65 -8.71 -6.20 -11.05
C LYS A 65 -9.72 -5.15 -10.63
N VAL A 66 -11.00 -5.50 -10.62
CA VAL A 66 -12.10 -4.55 -10.33
C VAL A 66 -11.96 -3.92 -8.94
N ASP A 67 -11.59 -4.72 -7.94
CA ASP A 67 -11.37 -4.29 -6.55
C ASP A 67 -10.12 -3.42 -6.36
N LYS A 68 -9.28 -3.30 -7.39
CA LYS A 68 -8.05 -2.52 -7.40
C LYS A 68 -8.19 -1.22 -8.19
N ILE A 69 -9.31 -1.02 -8.88
CA ILE A 69 -9.65 0.25 -9.53
C ILE A 69 -10.34 1.13 -8.48
N VAL A 70 -9.69 2.23 -8.12
CA VAL A 70 -10.11 3.11 -7.01
C VAL A 70 -10.58 4.47 -7.48
N GLY A 71 -10.39 4.78 -8.76
CA GLY A 71 -10.74 6.09 -9.29
C GLY A 71 -10.55 6.21 -10.79
N VAL A 72 -10.58 7.45 -11.26
CA VAL A 72 -10.46 7.78 -12.69
C VAL A 72 -9.74 9.11 -12.88
N VAL A 73 -9.03 9.26 -13.99
CA VAL A 73 -8.50 10.56 -14.43
C VAL A 73 -9.65 11.39 -14.98
N VAL A 74 -9.95 12.53 -14.34
CA VAL A 74 -11.01 13.45 -14.77
C VAL A 74 -10.50 14.57 -15.68
N HIS A 75 -9.22 14.91 -15.57
CA HIS A 75 -8.59 15.92 -16.41
C HIS A 75 -7.09 15.66 -16.56
N SER A 76 -6.49 16.12 -17.67
CA SER A 76 -5.05 16.05 -17.88
C SER A 76 -4.58 17.20 -18.76
N TRP A 77 -3.40 17.74 -18.44
CA TRP A 77 -2.79 18.86 -19.12
C TRP A 77 -1.27 18.79 -19.00
N PHE A 78 -0.56 19.42 -19.93
CA PHE A 78 0.86 19.65 -19.84
C PHE A 78 1.15 20.94 -19.07
N ASP A 79 2.01 20.86 -18.05
CA ASP A 79 2.51 22.01 -17.33
C ASP A 79 3.92 22.36 -17.85
N ASP A 80 4.01 23.49 -18.55
CA ASP A 80 5.27 23.98 -19.14
C ASP A 80 6.33 24.34 -18.11
N SER A 81 5.91 24.83 -16.95
CA SER A 81 6.82 25.25 -15.87
C SER A 81 7.46 24.04 -15.19
N GLN A 82 6.68 22.98 -15.03
CA GLN A 82 7.08 21.72 -14.42
C GLN A 82 7.68 20.73 -15.41
N LYS A 83 7.57 21.02 -16.72
CA LYS A 83 7.90 20.13 -17.83
C LYS A 83 7.34 18.73 -17.61
N ALA A 84 6.03 18.64 -17.40
CA ALA A 84 5.39 17.39 -17.08
C ALA A 84 3.93 17.31 -17.55
N LEU A 85 3.50 16.09 -17.84
CA LEU A 85 2.10 15.75 -17.98
C LEU A 85 1.49 15.61 -16.58
N MET A 86 0.54 16.48 -16.28
CA MET A 86 -0.23 16.48 -15.04
C MET A 86 -1.57 15.78 -15.27
N ALA A 87 -2.08 15.16 -14.20
CA ALA A 87 -3.37 14.51 -14.19
C ALA A 87 -4.12 14.89 -12.92
N ARG A 88 -5.39 15.26 -13.08
CA ARG A 88 -6.33 15.37 -11.96
C ARG A 88 -7.14 14.09 -11.89
N VAL A 89 -7.08 13.45 -10.74
CA VAL A 89 -7.72 12.16 -10.49
C VAL A 89 -8.85 12.34 -9.49
N ARG A 90 -9.91 11.54 -9.65
CA ARG A 90 -11.04 11.46 -8.72
C ARG A 90 -11.08 10.06 -8.11
N VAL A 91 -11.17 10.01 -6.78
CA VAL A 91 -11.33 8.77 -5.99
C VAL A 91 -12.66 8.86 -5.25
N THR A 92 -13.54 7.88 -5.46
CA THR A 92 -14.82 7.80 -4.71
C THR A 92 -14.53 7.49 -3.26
N LYS A 93 -15.25 8.09 -2.32
CA LYS A 93 -15.07 7.80 -0.89
C LYS A 93 -15.62 6.44 -0.50
N GLU A 94 -16.82 6.11 -1.00
CA GLU A 94 -17.47 4.83 -0.76
C GLU A 94 -16.57 3.68 -1.24
N GLY A 95 -16.21 2.79 -0.31
CA GLY A 95 -15.34 1.65 -0.55
C GLY A 95 -13.83 1.96 -0.57
N ASN A 96 -13.43 3.23 -0.50
CA ASN A 96 -12.02 3.66 -0.49
C ASN A 96 -11.67 4.58 0.69
N GLU A 97 -12.43 4.55 1.79
CA GLU A 97 -12.27 5.45 2.94
C GLU A 97 -10.85 5.37 3.53
N ARG A 98 -10.27 4.16 3.55
CA ARG A 98 -8.89 3.94 3.97
C ARG A 98 -7.91 4.63 3.04
N LEU A 99 -8.04 4.42 1.73
CA LEU A 99 -7.17 5.05 0.73
C LEU A 99 -7.24 6.59 0.81
N VAL A 100 -8.45 7.14 0.92
CA VAL A 100 -8.68 8.58 1.10
C VAL A 100 -7.94 9.10 2.34
N SER A 101 -7.95 8.34 3.44
CA SER A 101 -7.18 8.69 4.64
C SER A 101 -5.67 8.69 4.37
N LEU A 102 -5.14 7.67 3.69
CA LEU A 102 -3.71 7.55 3.36
C LEU A 102 -3.23 8.66 2.43
N ILE A 103 -4.06 9.11 1.49
CA ILE A 103 -3.75 10.23 0.59
C ILE A 103 -3.56 11.54 1.36
N LYS A 104 -4.32 11.73 2.44
CA LYS A 104 -4.28 12.95 3.27
C LYS A 104 -3.23 12.92 4.38
N MET A 105 -2.63 11.76 4.67
CA MET A 105 -1.58 11.64 5.67
C MET A 105 -0.32 12.41 5.25
N SER A 106 0.40 12.93 6.24
CA SER A 106 1.70 13.57 6.05
C SER A 106 2.72 12.99 7.05
N PRO A 107 3.76 12.28 6.59
CA PRO A 107 3.97 11.84 5.21
C PRO A 107 2.93 10.80 4.77
N SER A 108 2.60 10.78 3.48
CA SER A 108 1.73 9.74 2.91
C SER A 108 2.51 8.45 2.72
N PRO A 109 1.94 7.26 3.03
CA PRO A 109 2.56 5.97 2.74
C PRO A 109 2.48 5.58 1.25
N ILE A 110 1.82 6.40 0.42
CA ILE A 110 1.87 6.25 -1.03
C ILE A 110 3.22 6.81 -1.48
N LYS A 111 4.08 5.95 -2.03
CA LYS A 111 5.44 6.33 -2.43
C LYS A 111 5.44 7.08 -3.74
N SER A 112 4.67 6.58 -4.71
CA SER A 112 4.73 7.08 -6.07
C SER A 112 3.42 6.95 -6.81
N VAL A 113 3.24 7.84 -7.78
CA VAL A 113 2.29 7.68 -8.88
C VAL A 113 3.02 7.03 -10.03
N SER A 114 2.35 6.08 -10.67
CA SER A 114 2.93 5.34 -11.77
C SER A 114 1.99 5.24 -12.95
N ILE A 115 2.55 5.11 -14.16
CA ILE A 115 1.76 4.99 -15.38
C ILE A 115 2.06 3.70 -16.11
N GLY A 116 1.00 3.05 -16.55
CA GLY A 116 0.99 1.89 -17.41
C GLY A 116 0.64 2.34 -18.82
N ALA A 117 1.62 2.22 -19.70
CA ALA A 117 1.48 2.58 -21.10
C ALA A 117 2.16 1.56 -22.02
N VAL A 118 1.65 1.50 -23.25
CA VAL A 118 2.32 0.88 -24.39
C VAL A 118 3.08 1.98 -25.11
N LEU A 119 4.36 1.74 -25.38
CA LEU A 119 5.25 2.73 -25.99
C LEU A 119 5.74 2.22 -27.34
N THR A 120 5.74 3.13 -28.32
CA THR A 120 6.46 2.94 -29.57
C THR A 120 7.73 3.77 -29.53
N LYS A 121 8.88 3.13 -29.79
CA LYS A 121 10.20 3.75 -29.70
C LYS A 121 10.92 3.67 -31.04
N GLU A 122 11.59 4.75 -31.40
CA GLU A 122 12.59 4.77 -32.47
C GLU A 122 13.94 5.09 -31.84
N LYS A 123 14.84 4.10 -31.79
CA LYS A 123 16.10 4.17 -31.03
C LYS A 123 15.84 4.51 -29.54
N ASP A 124 16.33 5.66 -29.08
CA ASP A 124 16.26 6.22 -27.74
C ASP A 124 15.05 7.16 -27.53
N LYS A 125 14.30 7.47 -28.59
CA LYS A 125 13.17 8.40 -28.53
C LYS A 125 11.83 7.67 -28.49
N VAL A 126 10.97 8.05 -27.55
CA VAL A 126 9.56 7.64 -27.57
C VAL A 126 8.84 8.48 -28.64
N VAL A 127 8.25 7.81 -29.63
CA VAL A 127 7.54 8.47 -30.74
C VAL A 127 6.02 8.38 -30.63
N ASP A 128 5.53 7.39 -29.87
CA ASP A 128 4.10 7.27 -29.58
C ASP A 128 3.85 6.63 -28.21
N ILE A 129 2.72 6.98 -27.61
CA ILE A 129 2.28 6.51 -26.30
C ILE A 129 0.80 6.18 -26.37
N GLU A 130 0.43 5.02 -25.83
CA GLU A 130 -0.94 4.65 -25.55
C GLU A 130 -1.12 4.42 -24.05
N PHE A 131 -1.83 5.34 -23.39
CA PHE A 131 -2.12 5.24 -21.96
C PHE A 131 -3.14 4.15 -21.68
N LYS A 132 -2.83 3.31 -20.70
CA LYS A 132 -3.73 2.25 -20.22
C LYS A 132 -4.32 2.60 -18.87
N GLU A 133 -3.49 3.08 -17.94
CA GLU A 133 -3.91 3.42 -16.59
C GLU A 133 -2.93 4.35 -15.86
N LEU A 134 -3.35 4.83 -14.69
CA LEU A 134 -2.53 5.44 -13.66
C LEU A 134 -2.64 4.58 -12.39
N SER A 135 -1.58 4.47 -11.61
CA SER A 135 -1.54 3.69 -10.37
C SER A 135 -0.97 4.49 -9.21
N LEU A 136 -1.59 4.35 -8.04
CA LEU A 136 -0.97 4.67 -6.76
C LEU A 136 -0.15 3.47 -6.32
N VAL A 137 1.14 3.69 -6.12
CA VAL A 137 2.08 2.66 -5.69
C VAL A 137 2.41 2.91 -4.22
N PHE A 138 2.05 1.96 -3.38
CA PHE A 138 2.33 2.05 -1.95
C PHE A 138 3.79 1.73 -1.67
N GLU A 139 4.32 2.36 -0.62
CA GLU A 139 5.52 1.84 0.01
C GLU A 139 5.16 0.50 0.68
N GLY A 140 5.85 -0.58 0.32
CA GLY A 140 5.88 -1.77 1.17
C GLY A 140 6.48 -1.41 2.54
N ALA A 141 6.56 -2.37 3.48
CA ALA A 141 7.38 -2.15 4.66
C ALA A 141 8.79 -1.68 4.22
N ASP A 142 9.33 -0.61 4.82
CA ASP A 142 10.65 -0.09 4.48
C ASP A 142 11.64 -1.27 4.46
N PRO A 143 12.41 -1.49 3.37
CA PRO A 143 13.35 -2.61 3.30
C PRO A 143 14.42 -2.53 4.40
N ASN A 144 14.63 -1.36 5.01
CA ASN A 144 15.45 -1.12 6.19
C ASN A 144 14.66 -1.07 7.50
N ALA A 145 13.32 -1.05 7.47
CA ALA A 145 12.52 -1.24 8.67
C ALA A 145 12.75 -2.65 9.19
N ARG A 146 13.63 -2.72 10.19
CA ARG A 146 13.79 -3.88 11.04
C ARG A 146 12.81 -3.72 12.19
N LEU A 147 12.16 -4.80 12.59
CA LEU A 147 11.54 -4.85 13.91
C LEU A 147 12.61 -4.42 14.92
N LEU A 148 12.37 -3.34 15.67
CA LEU A 148 13.25 -2.83 16.73
C LEU A 148 13.37 -3.79 17.94
N SER A 149 12.97 -5.05 17.79
CA SER A 149 13.29 -6.14 18.72
C SER A 149 14.63 -6.83 18.38
N LYS A 150 15.30 -6.45 17.31
CA LYS A 150 16.60 -7.01 16.92
C LYS A 150 17.72 -5.98 17.11
N TYR A 151 18.46 -6.18 18.20
CA TYR A 151 19.80 -5.65 18.53
C TYR A 151 19.87 -4.43 19.47
N GLU A 152 19.71 -4.71 20.77
CA GLU A 152 20.85 -4.65 21.71
C GLU A 152 20.95 -6.03 22.37
N ASP A 153 22.12 -6.40 22.92
CA ASP A 153 22.46 -7.71 23.50
C ASP A 153 21.44 -8.28 24.51
N ILE A 154 20.33 -8.81 24.01
CA ILE A 154 19.36 -9.58 24.78
C ILE A 154 19.59 -11.03 24.36
N THR A 155 20.14 -11.82 25.29
CA THR A 155 19.94 -13.28 25.28
C THR A 155 18.51 -13.53 24.82
N LEU A 156 18.31 -14.09 23.61
CA LEU A 156 16.99 -14.24 22.95
C LEU A 156 15.99 -14.74 23.97
N SER A 157 15.29 -13.80 24.59
CA SER A 157 14.46 -14.14 25.72
C SER A 157 13.25 -14.77 25.06
N THR A 158 12.79 -15.86 25.64
CA THR A 158 11.57 -16.51 25.18
C THR A 158 10.33 -15.61 25.36
N ALA A 159 10.52 -14.38 25.84
CA ALA A 159 9.49 -13.38 26.02
C ALA A 159 8.82 -12.93 24.73
N GLU A 160 9.39 -13.10 23.52
CA GLU A 160 8.81 -12.72 22.21
C GLU A 160 8.73 -13.88 21.19
N TRP A 161 8.69 -15.12 21.66
CA TRP A 161 8.79 -16.34 20.84
C TRP A 161 7.82 -16.44 19.65
N TRP A 162 6.69 -15.73 19.68
CA TRP A 162 5.65 -15.83 18.65
C TRP A 162 5.95 -15.04 17.37
N ASP A 163 6.84 -14.07 17.42
CA ASP A 163 7.28 -13.28 16.26
C ASP A 163 8.48 -13.93 15.54
N ASP A 164 9.09 -14.94 16.17
CA ASP A 164 10.12 -15.78 15.58
C ASP A 164 9.48 -17.04 14.95
N PRO A 165 9.61 -17.26 13.63
CA PRO A 165 9.04 -18.42 12.95
C PRO A 165 9.51 -19.78 13.52
N GLU A 166 10.78 -19.89 13.92
CA GLU A 166 11.33 -21.14 14.43
C GLU A 166 10.83 -21.46 15.83
N LEU A 167 10.79 -20.46 16.73
CA LEU A 167 10.24 -20.66 18.06
C LEU A 167 8.73 -20.87 18.01
N ARG A 168 8.04 -20.23 17.07
CA ARG A 168 6.62 -20.42 16.83
C ARG A 168 6.27 -21.84 16.43
N ASP A 169 7.10 -22.48 15.59
CA ASP A 169 6.92 -23.87 15.21
C ASP A 169 7.25 -24.86 16.34
N LYS A 170 8.21 -24.51 17.21
CA LYS A 170 8.59 -25.31 18.39
C LYS A 170 7.61 -25.18 19.55
N ALA A 171 6.78 -24.14 19.58
CA ALA A 171 5.85 -23.92 20.68
C ALA A 171 4.72 -24.95 20.71
N PRO A 172 4.24 -25.32 21.92
CA PRO A 172 3.10 -26.23 22.06
C PRO A 172 1.85 -25.71 21.35
N GLN A 173 1.09 -26.63 20.75
CA GLN A 173 -0.13 -26.30 20.01
C GLN A 173 -1.19 -25.59 20.87
N ASP A 174 -1.25 -25.86 22.17
CA ASP A 174 -2.22 -25.27 23.09
C ASP A 174 -1.89 -23.80 23.48
N TYR A 175 -0.76 -23.27 23.01
CA TYR A 175 -0.38 -21.86 23.17
C TYR A 175 -1.12 -20.94 22.18
N PHE A 176 -1.83 -21.55 21.23
CA PHE A 176 -2.56 -20.88 20.16
C PHE A 176 -4.07 -21.09 20.32
N LEU A 177 -4.84 -20.06 19.99
CA LEU A 177 -6.30 -20.21 19.93
C LEU A 177 -6.75 -20.98 18.68
N ASP A 178 -5.92 -20.96 17.62
CA ASP A 178 -6.03 -21.82 16.44
C ASP A 178 -4.78 -22.71 16.34
N PRO A 179 -4.82 -23.92 16.92
CA PRO A 179 -3.68 -24.85 16.94
C PRO A 179 -3.29 -25.38 15.56
N SER A 180 -4.26 -25.56 14.65
CA SER A 180 -4.05 -26.17 13.33
C SER A 180 -3.17 -25.31 12.43
N SER A 181 -3.33 -23.99 12.51
CA SER A 181 -2.54 -23.02 11.76
C SER A 181 -1.51 -22.29 12.62
N ARG A 182 -1.38 -22.67 13.90
CA ARG A 182 -0.58 -21.97 14.91
C ARG A 182 -0.79 -20.46 14.86
N ARG A 183 -2.05 -20.00 14.73
CA ARG A 183 -2.42 -18.58 14.72
C ARG A 183 -2.97 -18.14 16.08
N TYR A 184 -2.92 -16.84 16.34
CA TYR A 184 -3.44 -16.24 17.58
C TYR A 184 -2.79 -16.83 18.86
N PRO A 185 -1.47 -16.65 19.03
CA PRO A 185 -0.78 -17.05 20.25
C PRO A 185 -1.33 -16.22 21.41
N TYR A 186 -1.57 -16.84 22.55
CA TYR A 186 -2.11 -16.16 23.74
C TYR A 186 -1.39 -16.51 25.04
N LYS A 187 -0.46 -17.49 25.02
CA LYS A 187 0.39 -17.86 26.16
C LYS A 187 1.83 -17.35 26.01
N THR A 188 2.51 -17.04 27.11
CA THR A 188 3.96 -16.81 27.17
C THR A 188 4.71 -18.13 26.95
N TRP A 189 6.02 -18.08 26.77
CA TRP A 189 6.80 -19.31 26.59
C TRP A 189 6.68 -20.25 27.80
N GLU A 190 6.56 -19.68 28.99
CA GLU A 190 6.35 -20.39 30.25
C GLU A 190 4.91 -20.91 30.41
N GLY A 191 4.05 -20.70 29.41
CA GLY A 191 2.67 -21.21 29.37
C GLY A 191 1.65 -20.34 30.10
N LYS A 192 2.03 -19.16 30.59
CA LYS A 192 1.11 -18.23 31.27
C LYS A 192 0.27 -17.47 30.27
N ILE A 193 -1.00 -17.19 30.60
CA ILE A 193 -1.88 -16.39 29.76
C ILE A 193 -1.39 -14.94 29.70
N SER A 194 -1.33 -14.38 28.49
CA SER A 194 -0.99 -12.97 28.26
C SER A 194 -2.22 -12.16 27.86
N CYS A 195 -2.56 -11.17 28.67
CA CYS A 195 -3.72 -10.30 28.46
C CYS A 195 -3.57 -9.46 27.19
N GLU A 196 -2.38 -8.92 26.92
CA GLU A 196 -2.10 -8.18 25.70
C GLU A 196 -2.28 -9.04 24.45
N ARG A 197 -1.86 -10.31 24.50
CA ARG A 197 -2.06 -11.23 23.37
C ARG A 197 -3.52 -11.63 23.18
N LEU A 198 -4.30 -11.74 24.25
CA LEU A 198 -5.74 -11.96 24.12
C LEU A 198 -6.45 -10.75 23.50
N LYS A 199 -6.04 -9.51 23.84
CA LYS A 199 -6.52 -8.29 23.16
C LYS A 199 -6.18 -8.30 21.67
N ALA A 200 -4.92 -8.60 21.33
CA ALA A 200 -4.48 -8.72 19.94
C ALA A 200 -5.25 -9.82 19.19
N ALA A 201 -5.47 -10.96 19.83
CA ALA A 201 -6.24 -12.06 19.25
C ALA A 201 -7.70 -11.67 18.99
N MET A 202 -8.35 -10.93 19.90
CA MET A 202 -9.70 -10.38 19.66
C MET A 202 -9.71 -9.42 18.46
N GLN A 203 -8.77 -8.48 18.38
CA GLN A 203 -8.71 -7.55 17.25
C GLN A 203 -8.50 -8.27 15.92
N LEU A 204 -7.47 -9.12 15.83
CA LEU A 204 -7.12 -9.83 14.60
C LEU A 204 -8.21 -10.83 14.17
N SER A 205 -8.82 -11.57 15.11
CA SER A 205 -9.89 -12.50 14.76
C SER A 205 -11.16 -11.78 14.29
N SER A 206 -11.47 -10.60 14.83
CA SER A 206 -12.56 -9.74 14.34
C SER A 206 -12.30 -9.29 12.90
N LEU A 207 -11.08 -8.81 12.62
CA LEU A 207 -10.68 -8.36 11.28
C LEU A 207 -10.77 -9.47 10.22
N HIS A 208 -10.44 -10.71 10.59
CA HIS A 208 -10.48 -11.86 9.68
C HIS A 208 -11.80 -12.64 9.72
N GLY A 209 -12.82 -12.16 10.44
CA GLY A 209 -14.12 -12.83 10.54
C GLY A 209 -14.13 -14.17 11.30
N HIS A 210 -13.07 -14.46 12.07
CA HIS A 210 -12.94 -15.71 12.83
C HIS A 210 -13.67 -15.62 14.18
N ARG A 211 -15.01 -15.57 14.13
CA ARG A 211 -15.86 -15.35 15.32
C ARG A 211 -15.61 -16.33 16.47
N GLN A 212 -15.37 -17.61 16.17
CA GLN A 212 -15.10 -18.62 17.20
C GLN A 212 -13.80 -18.34 17.98
N ILE A 213 -12.78 -17.81 17.30
CA ILE A 213 -11.51 -17.43 17.91
C ILE A 213 -11.68 -16.17 18.76
N TYR A 214 -12.45 -15.19 18.26
CA TYR A 214 -12.82 -13.99 18.99
C TYR A 214 -13.50 -14.32 20.32
N ASP A 215 -14.55 -15.14 20.28
CA ASP A 215 -15.33 -15.51 21.47
C ASP A 215 -14.48 -16.30 22.47
N ARG A 216 -13.58 -17.15 21.98
CA ARG A 216 -12.62 -17.88 22.83
C ARG A 216 -11.61 -16.93 23.48
N ALA A 217 -11.05 -15.98 22.73
CA ALA A 217 -10.13 -14.98 23.25
C ALA A 217 -10.81 -14.10 24.31
N LYS A 218 -12.02 -13.62 24.02
CA LYS A 218 -12.82 -12.79 24.93
C LYS A 218 -13.12 -13.49 26.25
N ARG A 219 -13.58 -14.75 26.21
CA ARG A 219 -13.82 -15.53 27.45
C ARG A 219 -12.57 -15.71 28.29
N LEU A 220 -11.43 -15.99 27.66
CA LEU A 220 -10.15 -16.13 28.37
C LEU A 220 -9.70 -14.80 28.97
N TYR A 221 -9.93 -13.69 28.26
CA TYR A 221 -9.59 -12.35 28.72
C TYR A 221 -10.46 -11.93 29.92
N GLU A 222 -11.77 -12.11 29.83
CA GLU A 222 -12.71 -11.85 30.92
C GLU A 222 -12.34 -12.66 32.17
N LYS A 223 -12.03 -13.95 31.99
CA LYS A 223 -11.70 -14.87 33.09
C LYS A 223 -10.35 -14.59 33.76
N HIS A 224 -9.33 -14.22 33.00
CA HIS A 224 -7.94 -14.17 33.51
C HIS A 224 -7.34 -12.75 33.58
N CYS A 225 -7.99 -11.75 32.97
CA CYS A 225 -7.45 -10.40 32.83
C CYS A 225 -8.38 -9.28 33.31
N GLN A 226 -9.69 -9.52 33.43
CA GLN A 226 -10.64 -8.53 33.98
C GLN A 226 -11.04 -8.80 35.44
N GLY A 227 -10.42 -9.79 36.09
CA GLY A 227 -10.71 -10.20 37.47
C GLY A 227 -9.45 -10.40 38.32
N GLY A 228 -8.73 -9.31 38.57
CA GLY A 228 -7.63 -9.18 39.52
C GLY A 228 -7.40 -7.72 39.87
#